data_AF-A0A6I4ICA1-F1
#
_entry.id   AF-A0A6I4ICA1-F1
#
_cell.length_a   1.000
_cell.length_b   1.000
_cell.length_c   1.000
_cell.angle_alpha   90.00
_cell.angle_beta   90.00
_cell.angle_gamma   90.00
#
_symmetry.space_group_name_H-M   'P 1'
#
loop_
_entity.id
_entity.type
_entity.pdbx_description
1 polymer ?
#
loop_
_entity_poly.entity_id
_entity_poly.type
_entity_poly.pdbx_seq_one_letter_code
_entity_poly.pdbx_strand_id
1 'polypeptide(L)'
;MKLFLILFISVFVSHACLAQSNADSIEIKKIELKGDAFKNALEKFIEDKTADNSSFSKGRGFVIVRPTSSYPKLPPNTSAIFYVNVDYYELDNAENDRMYPSSYAISSSGRLIMMYEKWVSRERQVKYTADSKAKLRAELEPFLPKYKMIPAFNDSTKLVKFREENSMQLHGGKYFFVLNDGSVVVKDARSY
;
A
#
# COMPACT_ATOMS: atom_id res chain seq x y z
N MET A 1 -41.75 -34.96 -47.63
CA MET A 1 -40.78 -34.58 -46.59
C MET A 1 -41.39 -34.99 -45.25
N LYS A 2 -40.96 -36.05 -44.54
CA LYS A 2 -39.67 -36.19 -43.82
C LYS A 2 -39.31 -34.83 -43.19
N LEU A 3 -39.33 -34.59 -41.88
CA LEU A 3 -38.59 -35.29 -40.83
C LEU A 3 -38.97 -34.68 -39.44
N PHE A 4 -39.02 -35.51 -38.40
CA PHE A 4 -38.62 -35.25 -36.99
C PHE A 4 -38.38 -33.80 -36.52
N LEU A 5 -39.00 -33.40 -35.41
CA LEU A 5 -38.33 -33.39 -34.09
C LEU A 5 -39.33 -33.04 -32.97
N ILE A 6 -39.86 -34.07 -32.31
CA ILE A 6 -40.27 -33.98 -30.91
C ILE A 6 -39.03 -34.42 -30.13
N LEU A 7 -38.54 -33.63 -29.15
CA LEU A 7 -38.12 -34.12 -27.82
C LEU A 7 -37.45 -33.03 -26.98
N PHE A 8 -37.83 -33.00 -25.70
CA PHE A 8 -37.11 -32.46 -24.54
C PHE A 8 -36.99 -30.94 -24.36
N ILE A 9 -38.11 -30.32 -23.97
CA ILE A 9 -38.07 -29.24 -22.97
C ILE A 9 -38.60 -29.84 -21.67
N SER A 10 -37.76 -30.62 -20.99
CA SER A 10 -37.99 -31.01 -19.59
C SER A 10 -36.93 -30.40 -18.69
N VAL A 11 -37.35 -29.43 -17.88
CA VAL A 11 -37.21 -29.48 -16.43
C VAL A 11 -35.84 -29.92 -15.90
N PHE A 12 -34.98 -28.94 -15.65
CA PHE A 12 -34.28 -28.76 -14.37
C PHE A 12 -34.35 -27.25 -14.08
N VAL A 13 -35.27 -26.76 -13.23
CA VAL A 13 -35.16 -26.79 -11.75
C VAL A 13 -33.78 -26.33 -11.31
N SER A 14 -33.77 -25.10 -10.79
CA SER A 14 -32.91 -24.65 -9.69
C SER A 14 -31.41 -24.68 -9.94
N HIS A 15 -30.93 -23.71 -10.71
CA HIS A 15 -29.79 -22.92 -10.25
C HIS A 15 -30.16 -21.45 -10.30
N ALA A 16 -31.02 -21.05 -9.36
CA ALA A 16 -30.82 -19.76 -8.69
C ALA A 16 -29.48 -19.83 -7.94
N CYS A 17 -28.38 -19.90 -8.70
CA CYS A 17 -27.10 -19.48 -8.16
C CYS A 17 -27.10 -17.98 -8.37
N LEU A 18 -27.57 -17.30 -7.32
CA LEU A 18 -27.06 -15.99 -6.93
C LEU A 18 -25.54 -16.10 -6.78
N ALA A 19 -24.80 -16.23 -7.88
CA ALA A 19 -23.48 -15.67 -7.96
C ALA A 19 -23.70 -14.18 -8.26
N GLN A 20 -24.15 -13.48 -7.21
CA GLN A 20 -23.95 -12.06 -7.09
C GLN A 20 -22.48 -11.85 -7.41
N SER A 21 -22.22 -11.26 -8.58
CA SER A 21 -20.89 -11.03 -9.13
C SER A 21 -20.00 -10.54 -7.99
N ASN A 22 -19.05 -11.37 -7.58
CA ASN A 22 -18.03 -10.99 -6.62
C ASN A 22 -17.45 -9.67 -7.11
N ALA A 23 -17.50 -8.63 -6.28
CA ALA A 23 -16.83 -7.37 -6.59
C ALA A 23 -15.42 -7.69 -7.06
N ASP A 24 -15.08 -7.30 -8.31
CA ASP A 24 -13.82 -7.67 -8.97
C ASP A 24 -12.66 -7.34 -8.04
N SER A 25 -12.08 -8.39 -7.43
CA SER A 25 -10.98 -8.20 -6.51
C SER A 25 -9.77 -7.73 -7.30
N ILE A 26 -9.16 -6.63 -6.86
CA ILE A 26 -8.06 -5.96 -7.55
C ILE A 26 -6.73 -6.61 -7.16
N GLU A 27 -5.79 -6.70 -8.10
CA GLU A 27 -4.43 -7.15 -7.80
C GLU A 27 -3.55 -5.96 -7.40
N ILE A 28 -2.80 -6.10 -6.31
CA ILE A 28 -1.71 -5.18 -5.96
C ILE A 28 -0.51 -5.49 -6.84
N LYS A 29 -0.13 -4.55 -7.70
CA LYS A 29 0.94 -4.75 -8.69
C LYS A 29 2.25 -4.09 -8.26
N LYS A 30 3.35 -4.79 -8.56
CA LYS A 30 4.68 -4.18 -8.62
C LYS A 30 4.74 -3.29 -9.85
N ILE A 31 5.22 -2.07 -9.71
CA ILE A 31 5.36 -1.10 -10.80
C ILE A 31 6.77 -0.55 -10.84
N GLU A 32 7.10 0.06 -11.98
CA GLU A 32 8.28 0.91 -12.13
C GLU A 32 7.85 2.38 -11.95
N LEU A 33 8.62 3.14 -11.17
CA LEU A 33 8.39 4.57 -11.01
C LEU A 33 8.79 5.29 -12.30
N LYS A 34 7.81 5.98 -12.91
CA LYS A 34 7.99 6.81 -14.10
C LYS A 34 8.07 8.29 -13.71
N GLY A 35 8.71 9.09 -14.56
CA GLY A 35 8.85 10.53 -14.38
C GLY A 35 10.07 10.88 -13.52
N ASP A 36 11.09 11.39 -14.18
CA ASP A 36 12.41 11.57 -13.57
C ASP A 36 12.38 12.52 -12.36
N ALA A 37 11.62 13.61 -12.43
CA ALA A 37 11.57 14.59 -11.33
C ALA A 37 10.95 14.00 -10.05
N PHE A 38 9.83 13.28 -10.15
CA PHE A 38 9.19 12.67 -8.98
C PHE A 38 10.01 11.50 -8.42
N LYS A 39 10.53 10.64 -9.31
CA LYS A 39 11.43 9.56 -8.94
C LYS A 39 12.67 10.11 -8.21
N ASN A 40 13.34 11.10 -8.79
CA ASN A 40 14.53 11.71 -8.18
C ASN A 40 14.23 12.36 -6.83
N ALA A 41 13.08 13.02 -6.68
CA ALA A 41 12.65 13.56 -5.39
C ALA A 41 12.42 12.46 -4.34
N LEU A 42 11.85 11.32 -4.74
CA LEU A 42 11.66 10.16 -3.84
C LEU A 42 12.97 9.50 -3.46
N GLU A 43 13.88 9.29 -4.42
CA GLU A 43 15.20 8.73 -4.15
C GLU A 43 15.98 9.66 -3.20
N LYS A 44 15.95 10.97 -3.44
CA LYS A 44 16.55 11.94 -2.51
C LYS A 44 15.92 11.89 -1.11
N PHE A 45 14.60 11.76 -1.01
CA PHE A 45 13.95 11.61 0.29
C PHE A 45 14.40 10.34 1.01
N ILE A 46 14.57 9.23 0.28
CA ILE A 46 15.06 7.96 0.82
C ILE A 46 16.51 8.10 1.30
N GLU A 47 17.37 8.75 0.53
CA GLU A 47 18.75 9.05 0.90
C GLU A 47 18.81 9.90 2.18
N ASP A 48 18.08 11.02 2.21
CA ASP A 48 18.01 11.93 3.35
C ASP A 48 17.51 11.17 4.61
N LYS A 49 16.49 10.31 4.46
CA LYS A 49 15.98 9.49 5.58
C LYS A 49 16.94 8.39 6.01
N THR A 50 17.73 7.86 5.10
CA THR A 50 18.77 6.87 5.41
C THR A 50 19.90 7.52 6.20
N ALA A 51 20.19 8.80 5.96
CA ALA A 51 21.18 9.55 6.72
C ALA A 51 20.67 10.00 8.10
N ASP A 52 19.39 10.38 8.22
CA ASP A 52 18.83 10.97 9.45
C ASP A 52 18.21 9.96 10.43
N ASN A 53 17.90 8.73 10.00
CA ASN A 53 17.17 7.74 10.79
C ASN A 53 17.94 6.42 10.94
N SER A 54 18.31 6.09 12.19
CA SER A 54 19.13 4.90 12.49
C SER A 54 18.46 3.55 12.22
N SER A 55 17.13 3.45 12.22
CA SER A 55 16.42 2.23 11.84
C SER A 55 16.30 2.12 10.33
N PHE A 56 15.99 3.23 9.65
CA PHE A 56 15.93 3.28 8.19
C PHE A 56 17.30 3.03 7.54
N SER A 57 18.39 3.50 8.17
CA SER A 57 19.76 3.23 7.72
C SER A 57 20.12 1.74 7.77
N LYS A 58 19.58 1.01 8.76
CA LYS A 58 19.74 -0.45 8.92
C LYS A 58 18.87 -1.27 7.97
N GLY A 59 18.14 -0.64 7.05
CA GLY A 59 17.27 -1.33 6.11
C GLY A 59 15.86 -1.59 6.61
N ARG A 60 15.45 -0.99 7.73
CA ARG A 60 14.11 -1.17 8.29
C ARG A 60 13.17 -0.07 7.83
N GLY A 61 11.88 -0.38 7.73
CA GLY A 61 10.85 0.52 7.27
C GLY A 61 10.78 0.64 5.75
N PHE A 62 9.70 1.27 5.30
CA PHE A 62 9.37 1.46 3.89
C PHE A 62 8.80 2.86 3.69
N VAL A 63 8.80 3.33 2.45
CA VAL A 63 8.22 4.63 2.09
C VAL A 63 6.75 4.45 1.78
N ILE A 64 5.92 5.33 2.32
CA ILE A 64 4.52 5.47 1.96
C ILE A 64 4.33 6.73 1.11
N VAL A 65 3.57 6.61 0.02
CA VAL A 65 3.18 7.72 -0.85
C VAL A 65 1.66 7.74 -0.89
N ARG A 66 1.05 8.83 -0.38
CA ARG A 66 -0.40 9.00 -0.29
C ARG A 66 -0.84 10.28 -0.98
N PRO A 67 -1.71 10.24 -2.00
CA PRO A 67 -2.27 11.44 -2.58
C PRO A 67 -3.10 12.18 -1.55
N THR A 68 -2.98 13.50 -1.53
CA THR A 68 -3.72 14.37 -0.62
C THR A 68 -4.27 15.57 -1.39
N SER A 69 -5.35 16.16 -0.88
CA SER A 69 -5.86 17.45 -1.36
C SER A 69 -5.68 18.56 -0.32
N SER A 70 -5.05 18.26 0.82
CA SER A 70 -4.99 19.15 1.97
C SER A 70 -3.58 19.72 2.10
N TYR A 71 -3.40 20.96 1.62
CA TYR A 71 -2.26 21.79 1.98
C TYR A 71 -2.67 23.27 1.97
N PRO A 72 -2.45 24.05 3.06
CA PRO A 72 -3.04 25.39 3.21
C PRO A 72 -2.59 26.41 2.15
N LYS A 73 -1.39 26.24 1.58
CA LYS A 73 -0.81 27.17 0.58
C LYS A 73 -0.23 26.39 -0.59
N LEU A 74 -1.11 25.98 -1.48
CA LEU A 74 -0.74 25.26 -2.71
C LEU A 74 0.19 26.13 -3.57
N PRO A 75 1.35 25.60 -4.00
CA PRO A 75 2.11 26.23 -5.06
C PRO A 75 1.23 26.44 -6.30
N PRO A 76 1.38 27.56 -7.03
CA PRO A 76 0.72 27.75 -8.31
C PRO A 76 1.00 26.58 -9.27
N ASN A 77 0.04 26.25 -10.14
CA ASN A 77 0.17 25.22 -11.16
C ASN A 77 0.43 23.79 -10.63
N THR A 78 0.00 23.48 -9.40
CA THR A 78 0.07 22.12 -8.85
C THR A 78 -0.96 21.21 -9.54
N SER A 79 -0.50 20.10 -10.13
CA SER A 79 -1.34 19.06 -10.75
C SER A 79 -1.70 17.95 -9.76
N ALA A 80 -0.78 17.60 -8.86
CA ALA A 80 -0.99 16.57 -7.84
C ALA A 80 -0.18 16.86 -6.58
N ILE A 81 -0.67 16.38 -5.43
CA ILE A 81 0.00 16.50 -4.14
C ILE A 81 0.10 15.12 -3.51
N PHE A 82 1.29 14.75 -3.09
CA PHE A 82 1.53 13.52 -2.35
C PHE A 82 2.11 13.83 -0.97
N TYR A 83 1.56 13.20 0.05
CA TYR A 83 2.22 13.07 1.34
C TYR A 83 3.12 11.84 1.29
N VAL A 84 4.40 12.05 1.56
CA VAL A 84 5.45 11.04 1.54
C VAL A 84 6.02 10.89 2.95
N ASN A 85 6.07 9.68 3.48
CA ASN A 85 6.66 9.42 4.79
C ASN A 85 7.34 8.06 4.84
N VAL A 86 8.11 7.80 5.89
CA VAL A 86 8.57 6.46 6.24
C VAL A 86 7.59 5.84 7.23
N ASP A 87 7.37 4.54 7.10
CA ASP A 87 6.59 3.75 8.04
C ASP A 87 7.28 2.42 8.37
N TYR A 88 6.85 1.82 9.48
CA TYR A 88 7.42 0.60 10.05
C TYR A 88 6.35 -0.42 10.43
N TYR A 89 5.07 -0.12 10.21
CA TYR A 89 3.99 -1.04 10.57
C TYR A 89 3.99 -2.31 9.73
N GLU A 90 3.54 -3.38 10.35
CA GLU A 90 3.15 -4.60 9.66
C GLU A 90 1.75 -4.42 9.03
N LEU A 91 1.56 -4.94 7.82
CA LEU A 91 0.23 -4.99 7.21
C LEU A 91 -0.60 -6.08 7.92
N ASP A 92 -1.67 -5.66 8.59
CA ASP A 92 -2.56 -6.55 9.33
C ASP A 92 -3.20 -7.62 8.43
N ASN A 93 -3.75 -8.64 9.08
CA ASN A 93 -4.33 -9.83 8.48
C ASN A 93 -5.33 -9.50 7.36
N ALA A 94 -5.47 -10.46 6.43
CA ALA A 94 -6.04 -10.33 5.09
C ALA A 94 -7.44 -9.70 4.97
N GLU A 95 -8.13 -9.39 6.06
CA GLU A 95 -9.50 -8.85 6.06
C GLU A 95 -9.56 -7.33 5.91
N ASN A 96 -8.52 -6.59 6.33
CA ASN A 96 -8.51 -5.13 6.25
C ASN A 96 -7.83 -4.60 4.99
N ASP A 97 -8.59 -4.56 3.88
CA ASP A 97 -8.14 -4.03 2.59
C ASP A 97 -7.67 -2.56 2.63
N ARG A 98 -8.12 -1.76 3.61
CA ARG A 98 -7.81 -0.32 3.68
C ARG A 98 -6.34 -0.02 3.95
N MET A 99 -5.62 -0.98 4.53
CA MET A 99 -4.19 -0.85 4.85
C MET A 99 -3.30 -1.14 3.64
N TYR A 100 -3.83 -1.80 2.61
CA TYR A 100 -3.05 -2.21 1.44
C TYR A 100 -2.92 -1.07 0.42
N PRO A 101 -1.72 -0.89 -0.17
CA PRO A 101 -1.53 0.08 -1.24
C PRO A 101 -2.14 -0.43 -2.56
N SER A 102 -2.40 0.49 -3.48
CA SER A 102 -2.83 0.13 -4.84
C SER A 102 -1.70 -0.52 -5.63
N SER A 103 -0.46 -0.14 -5.35
CA SER A 103 0.74 -0.68 -6.00
C SER A 103 1.98 -0.45 -5.14
N TYR A 104 3.08 -1.10 -5.51
CA TYR A 104 4.38 -0.91 -4.86
C TYR A 104 5.52 -0.88 -5.88
N ALA A 105 6.64 -0.29 -5.47
CA ALA A 105 7.88 -0.23 -6.25
C ALA A 105 9.08 -0.49 -5.35
N ILE A 106 10.23 -0.76 -5.96
CA ILE A 106 11.53 -0.84 -5.27
C ILE A 106 12.38 0.32 -5.77
N SER A 107 12.92 1.11 -4.84
CA SER A 107 13.82 2.23 -5.15
C SER A 107 15.13 1.74 -5.74
N SER A 108 15.91 2.67 -6.31
CA SER A 108 17.26 2.37 -6.80
C SER A 108 18.19 1.79 -5.71
N SER A 109 18.00 2.25 -4.48
CA SER A 109 18.71 1.77 -3.28
C SER A 109 18.11 0.51 -2.65
N GLY A 110 17.09 -0.10 -3.27
CA GLY A 110 16.45 -1.33 -2.79
C GLY A 110 15.41 -1.13 -1.68
N ARG A 111 14.85 0.08 -1.51
CA ARG A 111 13.79 0.34 -0.51
C ARG A 111 12.40 0.08 -1.09
N LEU A 112 11.52 -0.51 -0.29
CA LEU A 112 10.12 -0.66 -0.65
C LEU A 112 9.39 0.69 -0.60
N ILE A 113 8.62 0.97 -1.65
CA ILE A 113 7.78 2.16 -1.78
C ILE A 113 6.33 1.67 -1.99
N MET A 114 5.43 2.02 -1.08
CA MET A 114 4.01 1.72 -1.16
C MET A 114 3.23 2.93 -1.64
N MET A 115 2.48 2.76 -2.73
CA MET A 115 1.66 3.82 -3.31
C MET A 115 0.17 3.58 -3.07
N TYR A 116 -0.45 4.49 -2.34
CA TYR A 116 -1.87 4.48 -2.08
C TYR A 116 -2.60 5.36 -3.08
N GLU A 117 -3.87 5.06 -3.36
CA GLU A 117 -4.74 5.94 -4.13
C GLU A 117 -5.86 6.51 -3.26
N LYS A 118 -6.28 7.74 -3.58
CA LYS A 118 -7.30 8.47 -2.80
C LYS A 118 -8.64 7.72 -2.78
N TRP A 119 -8.99 7.08 -3.90
CA TRP A 119 -10.29 6.47 -4.16
C TRP A 119 -10.50 5.12 -3.49
N VAL A 120 -9.42 4.40 -3.17
CA VAL A 120 -9.48 3.07 -2.52
C VAL A 120 -10.05 3.17 -1.09
N SER A 121 -9.91 4.34 -0.45
CA SER A 121 -10.18 4.48 0.98
C SER A 121 -11.58 5.01 1.34
N ARG A 122 -12.34 5.60 0.41
CA ARG A 122 -13.54 6.39 0.78
C ARG A 122 -14.87 5.92 0.21
N GLU A 123 -14.93 5.39 -1.01
CA GLU A 123 -16.22 5.25 -1.72
C GLU A 123 -16.49 3.86 -2.30
N ARG A 124 -15.47 3.00 -2.42
CA ARG A 124 -15.64 1.60 -2.81
C ARG A 124 -15.04 0.71 -1.74
N GLN A 125 -15.74 -0.36 -1.39
CA GLN A 125 -15.14 -1.48 -0.66
C GLN A 125 -14.17 -2.18 -1.64
N VAL A 126 -12.98 -1.59 -1.84
CA VAL A 126 -11.95 -2.24 -2.64
C VAL A 126 -11.56 -3.52 -1.93
N LYS A 127 -11.63 -4.62 -2.66
CA LYS A 127 -11.17 -5.93 -2.22
C LYS A 127 -9.94 -6.27 -3.01
N TYR A 128 -8.83 -6.56 -2.34
CA TYR A 128 -7.63 -7.08 -2.99
C TYR A 128 -7.61 -8.60 -2.95
N THR A 129 -7.05 -9.23 -3.97
CA THR A 129 -6.87 -10.69 -4.01
C THR A 129 -5.97 -11.15 -2.86
N ALA A 130 -6.29 -12.30 -2.26
CA ALA A 130 -5.47 -12.89 -1.19
C ALA A 130 -4.01 -13.11 -1.64
N ASP A 131 -3.82 -13.54 -2.88
CA ASP A 131 -2.51 -13.79 -3.48
C ASP A 131 -1.67 -12.50 -3.58
N SER A 132 -2.24 -11.38 -4.01
CA SER A 132 -1.49 -10.13 -4.11
C SER A 132 -1.15 -9.56 -2.73
N LYS A 133 -2.03 -9.72 -1.73
CA LYS A 133 -1.74 -9.40 -0.33
C LYS A 133 -0.60 -10.26 0.22
N ALA A 134 -0.61 -11.56 -0.07
CA ALA A 134 0.44 -12.48 0.37
C ALA A 134 1.80 -12.12 -0.28
N LYS A 135 1.82 -11.83 -1.58
CA LYS A 135 3.01 -11.37 -2.30
C LYS A 135 3.56 -10.07 -1.70
N LEU A 136 2.72 -9.05 -1.50
CA LEU A 136 3.17 -7.79 -0.91
C LEU A 136 3.74 -7.99 0.51
N ARG A 137 3.11 -8.82 1.34
CA ARG A 137 3.63 -9.11 2.68
C ARG A 137 5.00 -9.78 2.63
N ALA A 138 5.22 -10.70 1.69
CA ALA A 138 6.53 -11.31 1.49
C ALA A 138 7.60 -10.29 1.06
N GLU A 139 7.23 -9.33 0.19
CA GLU A 139 8.12 -8.23 -0.22
C GLU A 139 8.38 -7.22 0.92
N LEU A 140 7.41 -7.01 1.82
CA LEU A 140 7.54 -6.13 2.98
C LEU A 140 8.42 -6.73 4.09
N GLU A 141 8.35 -8.04 4.30
CA GLU A 141 8.98 -8.72 5.44
C GLU A 141 10.46 -8.37 5.68
N PRO A 142 11.34 -8.29 4.66
CA PRO A 142 12.75 -7.94 4.85
C PRO A 142 12.98 -6.55 5.46
N PHE A 143 12.00 -5.65 5.32
CA PHE A 143 12.06 -4.29 5.83
C PHE A 143 11.47 -4.16 7.24
N LEU A 144 10.91 -5.23 7.83
CA LEU A 144 10.34 -5.18 9.17
C LEU A 144 11.34 -5.63 10.25
N PRO A 145 11.24 -5.11 11.50
CA PRO A 145 12.03 -5.61 12.61
C PRO A 145 11.76 -7.10 12.83
N LYS A 146 12.79 -7.93 13.03
CA LYS A 146 12.59 -9.37 13.26
C LYS A 146 11.68 -9.65 14.46
N TYR A 147 10.89 -10.72 14.37
CA TYR A 147 10.11 -11.19 15.50
C TYR A 147 11.01 -11.65 16.65
N LYS A 148 10.62 -11.29 17.86
CA LYS A 148 11.04 -11.91 19.12
C LYS A 148 9.88 -12.73 19.67
N MET A 149 10.20 -13.83 20.32
CA MET A 149 9.21 -14.60 21.08
C MET A 149 9.17 -14.02 22.48
N ILE A 150 8.03 -13.48 22.88
CA ILE A 150 7.80 -12.96 24.24
C ILE A 150 6.70 -13.76 24.93
N PRO A 151 6.70 -13.88 26.26
CA PRO A 151 5.60 -14.48 26.99
C PRO A 151 4.28 -13.74 26.72
N ALA A 152 3.18 -14.48 26.57
CA ALA A 152 1.87 -13.90 26.42
C ALA A 152 1.47 -13.20 27.73
N PHE A 153 0.77 -12.06 27.60
CA PHE A 153 0.39 -11.23 28.75
C PHE A 153 -0.39 -11.99 29.84
N ASN A 154 -1.24 -12.94 29.44
CA ASN A 154 -2.09 -13.73 30.35
C ASN A 154 -1.57 -15.16 30.62
N ASP A 155 -0.48 -15.58 29.97
CA ASP A 155 0.04 -16.94 30.08
C ASP A 155 1.53 -16.96 29.75
N SER A 156 2.36 -16.98 30.79
CA SER A 156 3.82 -16.96 30.65
C SER A 156 4.40 -18.24 30.03
N THR A 157 3.61 -19.32 29.96
CA THR A 157 4.02 -20.57 29.30
C THR A 157 3.82 -20.52 27.79
N LYS A 158 2.97 -19.59 27.31
CA LYS A 158 2.72 -19.36 25.90
C LYS A 158 3.62 -18.26 25.37
N LEU A 159 4.36 -18.55 24.30
CA LEU A 159 5.15 -17.54 23.59
C LEU A 159 4.37 -16.97 22.40
N VAL A 160 4.43 -15.66 22.22
CA VAL A 160 3.83 -14.94 21.09
C VAL A 160 4.90 -14.18 20.32
N LYS A 161 4.69 -14.05 19.00
CA LYS A 161 5.55 -13.27 18.12
C LYS A 161 5.32 -11.78 18.36
N PHE A 162 6.38 -11.03 18.58
CA PHE A 162 6.34 -9.59 18.82
C PHE A 162 7.46 -8.88 18.07
N ARG A 163 7.20 -7.69 17.53
CA ARG A 163 8.21 -6.80 16.91
C ARG A 163 8.41 -5.58 17.80
N GLU A 164 9.64 -5.39 18.28
CA GLU A 164 9.99 -4.39 19.28
C GLU A 164 9.86 -2.94 18.80
N GLU A 165 10.00 -2.68 17.49
CA GLU A 165 10.01 -1.31 16.94
C GLU A 165 8.66 -0.84 16.35
N ASN A 166 7.55 -1.51 16.67
CA ASN A 166 6.21 -1.03 16.27
C ASN A 166 5.81 0.32 16.91
N SER A 167 6.68 0.93 17.72
CA SER A 167 6.43 2.16 18.47
C SER A 167 7.04 3.44 17.88
N MET A 168 7.79 3.39 16.77
CA MET A 168 8.41 4.61 16.21
C MET A 168 7.58 5.25 15.11
N GLN A 169 6.54 6.01 15.49
CA GLN A 169 6.02 7.07 14.62
C GLN A 169 6.97 8.27 14.70
N LEU A 170 7.90 8.38 13.75
CA LEU A 170 8.61 9.63 13.54
C LEU A 170 7.74 10.56 12.70
N HIS A 171 7.14 11.55 13.36
CA HIS A 171 6.57 12.73 12.71
C HIS A 171 7.68 13.40 11.88
N GLY A 172 7.47 13.54 10.56
CA GLY A 172 8.48 14.15 9.69
C GLY A 172 8.32 13.83 8.19
N GLY A 173 7.09 13.58 7.73
CA GLY A 173 6.83 13.40 6.31
C GLY A 173 7.05 14.67 5.50
N LYS A 174 6.99 14.56 4.17
CA LYS A 174 7.10 15.68 3.24
C LYS A 174 5.90 15.70 2.30
N TYR A 175 5.53 16.89 1.85
CA TYR A 175 4.61 17.09 0.75
C TYR A 175 5.39 17.26 -0.54
N PHE A 176 5.05 16.46 -1.54
CA PHE A 176 5.56 16.53 -2.90
C PHE A 176 4.46 17.14 -3.77
N PHE A 177 4.70 18.33 -4.30
CA PHE A 177 3.81 19.02 -5.23
C PHE A 177 4.33 18.79 -6.64
N VAL A 178 3.61 17.99 -7.43
CA VAL A 178 3.90 17.83 -8.85
C VAL A 178 3.24 19.00 -9.57
N LEU A 179 4.02 19.75 -10.34
CA LEU A 179 3.54 20.89 -11.12
C LEU A 179 3.07 20.44 -12.51
N ASN A 180 2.34 21.30 -13.22
CA ASN A 180 1.83 21.03 -14.57
C ASN A 180 2.95 20.79 -15.61
N ASP A 181 4.15 21.29 -15.36
CA ASP A 181 5.34 21.07 -16.21
C ASP A 181 6.10 19.77 -15.87
N GLY A 182 5.62 19.00 -14.89
CA GLY A 182 6.23 17.76 -14.41
C GLY A 182 7.33 17.95 -13.37
N SER A 183 7.72 19.19 -13.03
CA SER A 183 8.66 19.46 -11.93
C SER A 183 8.02 19.17 -10.57
N VAL A 184 8.87 18.98 -9.55
CA VAL A 184 8.42 18.64 -8.20
C VAL A 184 8.98 19.61 -7.18
N VAL A 185 8.09 20.24 -6.41
CA VAL A 185 8.44 21.04 -5.24
C VAL A 185 8.24 20.18 -4.00
N VAL A 186 9.24 20.14 -3.11
CA VAL A 186 9.18 19.38 -1.86
C VAL A 186 9.13 20.33 -0.68
N LYS A 187 8.20 20.11 0.26
CA LYS A 187 8.10 20.87 1.52
C LYS A 187 7.91 19.95 2.70
N ASP A 188 8.42 20.33 3.87
CA ASP A 188 8.19 19.57 5.09
C ASP A 188 6.72 19.62 5.50
N ALA A 189 6.20 18.48 5.94
CA ALA A 189 4.93 18.43 6.64
C ALA A 189 5.18 18.86 8.09
N ARG A 190 5.01 20.16 8.37
CA ARG A 190 5.07 20.65 9.75
C ARG A 190 3.96 20.01 10.57
N SER A 191 4.30 19.50 11.76
CA SER A 191 3.35 19.25 12.83
C SER A 191 2.76 20.60 13.23
N TYR A 192 1.49 20.84 12.91
CA TYR A 192 0.70 21.91 13.54
C TYR A 192 0.12 21.39 14.85
#